data_AF-A0A936GAK1-F1
#
_entry.id   AF-A0A936GAK1-F1
#
_cell.length_a   1.000
_cell.length_b   1.000
_cell.length_c   1.000
_cell.angle_alpha   90.00
_cell.angle_beta   90.00
_cell.angle_gamma   90.00
#
_symmetry.space_group_name_H-M   'P 1'
#
loop_
_entity.id
_entity.type
_entity.pdbx_description
1 polymer ?
#
loop_
_entity_poly.entity_id
_entity_poly.type
_entity_poly.pdbx_seq_one_letter_code
_entity_poly.pdbx_strand_id
1 'polypeptide(L)'
;MKSYFLSRTKKSRAQAMVEFMLVLPLLVVLLYGIIEVSRLVFIFASVANASRQAARYGAVAGEMDNGYFYQDCEGIRDVANRSAIIVDFDEINITYDRGTTADGTQIPITDGIDPSPDENTCPIDENIIRNGDRIIVQVSASYEPILTLLPLDPFTIVSASARTFLISIPMDGSAMPLSFAAESATPSRVPTGTQPGFETATSTEEPPAPTSIPPTTINGGVTPAVGVATNTQFVSTNPANGSPQPPKFTLTPSRTPPPTLTPSITPTAISCTGVTGVTHGPLEFRDNIMEMKIFNNTGYALSASQVYVEWNHDTGHRPGNDPNLHLLQVLLASQLWNGDIHSPSAYITAYYPSIPFGESVIQFVFSQDYTLADGTERIIISLGTPGCVSYPIDSSH
;
A
#
# COMPACT_ATOMS: atom_id res chain seq x y z
N MET A 1 -89.64 -34.75 35.48
CA MET A 1 -88.89 -33.58 34.99
C MET A 1 -87.40 -33.88 35.08
N LYS A 2 -86.69 -33.97 33.95
CA LYS A 2 -85.24 -34.21 33.90
C LYS A 2 -84.52 -32.90 34.19
N SER A 3 -83.77 -32.84 35.29
CA SER A 3 -82.86 -31.74 35.61
C SER A 3 -81.55 -31.96 34.86
N TYR A 4 -81.24 -31.09 33.91
CA TYR A 4 -79.94 -31.06 33.24
C TYR A 4 -78.95 -30.31 34.13
N PHE A 5 -78.06 -31.04 34.80
CA PHE A 5 -76.88 -30.46 35.44
C PHE A 5 -75.90 -29.98 34.37
N LEU A 6 -75.94 -28.68 34.05
CA LEU A 6 -74.87 -28.00 33.34
C LEU A 6 -73.64 -27.91 34.26
N SER A 7 -72.73 -28.86 34.11
CA SER A 7 -71.40 -28.82 34.75
C SER A 7 -70.61 -27.66 34.14
N ARG A 8 -70.44 -26.61 34.94
CA ARG A 8 -69.57 -25.47 34.62
C ARG A 8 -68.12 -25.93 34.83
N THR A 9 -67.46 -26.33 33.76
CA THR A 9 -66.01 -26.60 33.78
C THR A 9 -65.27 -25.35 34.22
N LYS A 10 -64.80 -25.33 35.47
CA LYS A 10 -63.84 -24.34 35.95
C LYS A 10 -62.56 -24.53 35.16
N LYS A 11 -62.35 -23.73 34.09
CA LYS A 11 -61.06 -23.64 33.40
C LYS A 11 -60.02 -23.21 34.44
N SER A 12 -59.15 -24.14 34.83
CA SER A 12 -58.24 -23.96 35.94
C SER A 12 -57.02 -23.15 35.46
N ARG A 13 -56.76 -22.01 36.12
CA ARG A 13 -55.54 -21.21 35.91
C ARG A 13 -54.25 -22.00 36.16
N ALA A 14 -54.35 -23.11 36.90
CA ALA A 14 -53.23 -24.01 37.19
C ALA A 14 -52.77 -24.83 35.98
N GLN A 15 -53.65 -25.18 35.03
CA GLN A 15 -53.25 -25.97 33.86
C GLN A 15 -52.26 -25.22 32.96
N ALA A 16 -52.52 -23.93 32.71
CA ALA A 16 -51.64 -23.09 31.89
C ALA A 16 -50.25 -22.90 32.55
N MET A 17 -50.17 -22.86 33.88
CA MET A 17 -48.88 -22.80 34.59
C MET A 17 -48.05 -24.08 34.40
N VAL A 18 -48.69 -25.25 34.42
CA VAL A 18 -47.99 -26.54 34.26
C VAL A 18 -47.51 -26.72 32.82
N GLU A 19 -48.33 -26.34 31.84
CA GLU A 19 -47.93 -26.38 30.42
C GLU A 19 -46.73 -25.45 30.16
N PHE A 20 -46.72 -24.24 30.74
CA PHE A 20 -45.59 -23.33 30.62
C PHE A 20 -44.32 -23.85 31.32
N MET A 21 -44.46 -24.45 32.51
CA MET A 21 -43.33 -25.01 33.26
C MET A 21 -42.64 -26.17 32.53
N LEU A 22 -43.36 -26.89 31.67
CA LEU A 22 -42.83 -28.00 30.88
C LEU A 22 -42.11 -27.52 29.61
N VAL A 23 -42.59 -26.43 29.00
CA VAL A 23 -41.99 -25.86 27.78
C VAL A 23 -40.80 -24.94 28.09
N LEU A 24 -40.80 -24.26 29.24
CA LEU A 24 -39.77 -23.28 29.60
C LEU A 24 -38.34 -23.88 29.59
N PRO A 25 -38.04 -25.05 30.18
CA PRO A 25 -36.70 -25.61 30.15
C PRO A 25 -36.22 -25.95 28.73
N LEU A 26 -37.12 -26.46 27.88
CA LEU A 26 -36.84 -26.73 26.48
C LEU A 26 -36.49 -25.43 25.73
N LEU A 27 -37.28 -24.38 25.96
CA LEU A 27 -37.07 -23.08 25.35
C LEU A 27 -35.75 -22.45 25.79
N VAL A 28 -35.39 -22.57 27.08
CA VAL A 28 -34.10 -22.08 27.60
C VAL A 28 -32.94 -22.82 26.95
N VAL A 29 -32.97 -24.16 26.89
CA VAL A 29 -31.91 -24.95 26.23
C VAL A 29 -31.77 -24.58 24.75
N LEU A 30 -32.89 -24.39 24.05
CA LEU A 30 -32.88 -23.98 22.64
C LEU A 30 -32.25 -22.58 22.47
N LEU A 31 -32.63 -21.61 23.30
CA LEU A 31 -32.09 -20.25 23.24
C LEU A 31 -30.59 -20.22 23.52
N TYR A 32 -30.14 -20.92 24.57
CA TYR A 32 -28.71 -21.03 24.84
C TYR A 32 -27.96 -21.75 23.72
N GLY A 33 -28.54 -22.81 23.12
CA GLY A 33 -27.94 -23.47 21.97
C GLY A 33 -27.72 -22.51 20.79
N ILE A 34 -28.69 -21.65 20.50
CA ILE A 34 -28.55 -20.62 19.45
C ILE A 34 -27.48 -19.59 19.83
N ILE A 35 -27.45 -19.12 21.07
CA ILE A 35 -26.46 -18.15 21.56
C ILE A 35 -25.05 -18.73 21.49
N GLU A 36 -24.87 -19.98 21.90
CA GLU A 36 -23.58 -20.67 21.93
C GLU A 36 -23.00 -20.83 20.51
N VAL A 37 -23.82 -21.30 19.56
CA VAL A 37 -23.42 -21.41 18.15
C VAL A 37 -23.14 -20.03 17.54
N SER A 38 -23.95 -19.03 17.86
CA SER A 38 -23.75 -17.66 17.36
C SER A 38 -22.43 -17.07 17.87
N ARG A 39 -22.11 -17.28 19.15
CA ARG A 39 -20.85 -16.84 19.75
C ARG A 39 -19.66 -17.55 19.13
N LEU A 40 -19.75 -18.87 18.90
CA LEU A 40 -18.69 -19.64 18.23
C LEU A 40 -18.40 -19.08 16.83
N VAL A 41 -19.44 -18.91 15.99
CA VAL A 41 -19.27 -18.36 14.64
C VAL A 41 -18.71 -16.94 14.67
N PHE A 42 -19.14 -16.12 15.63
CA PHE A 42 -18.61 -14.77 15.81
C PHE A 42 -17.11 -14.80 16.14
N ILE A 43 -16.66 -15.68 17.04
CA ILE A 43 -15.23 -15.84 17.37
C ILE A 43 -14.43 -16.25 16.15
N PHE A 44 -14.88 -17.24 15.38
CA PHE A 44 -14.23 -17.64 14.13
C PHE A 44 -14.09 -16.48 13.14
N ALA A 45 -15.15 -15.69 12.95
CA ALA A 45 -15.14 -14.54 12.05
C ALA A 45 -14.20 -13.43 12.57
N SER A 46 -14.16 -13.20 13.88
CA SER A 46 -13.27 -12.24 14.52
C SER A 46 -11.80 -12.60 14.32
N VAL A 47 -11.42 -13.84 14.67
CA VAL A 47 -10.04 -14.35 14.54
C VAL A 47 -9.58 -14.34 13.08
N ALA A 48 -10.45 -14.73 12.13
CA ALA A 48 -10.13 -14.69 10.70
C ALA A 48 -10.01 -13.27 10.13
N ASN A 49 -10.80 -12.31 10.63
CA ASN A 49 -10.68 -10.92 10.22
C ASN A 49 -9.44 -10.26 10.83
N ALA A 50 -9.13 -10.54 12.10
CA ALA A 50 -7.97 -10.02 12.80
C ALA A 50 -6.67 -10.39 12.07
N SER A 51 -6.46 -11.68 11.78
CA SER A 51 -5.28 -12.16 11.06
C SER A 51 -5.11 -11.49 9.69
N ARG A 52 -6.22 -11.34 8.94
CA ARG A 52 -6.22 -10.70 7.61
C ARG A 52 -5.91 -9.21 7.67
N GLN A 53 -6.48 -8.48 8.62
CA GLN A 53 -6.25 -7.04 8.75
C GLN A 53 -4.82 -6.76 9.19
N ALA A 54 -4.33 -7.51 10.18
CA ALA A 54 -2.96 -7.42 10.67
C ALA A 54 -1.93 -7.74 9.57
N ALA A 55 -2.11 -8.84 8.83
CA ALA A 55 -1.23 -9.16 7.71
C ALA A 55 -1.26 -8.11 6.59
N ARG A 56 -2.41 -7.46 6.36
CA ARG A 56 -2.52 -6.36 5.39
C ARG A 56 -1.78 -5.11 5.85
N TYR A 57 -1.87 -4.78 7.14
CA TYR A 57 -1.16 -3.64 7.72
C TYR A 57 0.35 -3.82 7.61
N GLY A 58 0.87 -4.99 8.03
CA GLY A 58 2.31 -5.26 7.95
C GLY A 58 2.84 -5.33 6.51
N ALA A 59 2.02 -5.72 5.53
CA ALA A 59 2.41 -5.79 4.12
C ALA A 59 2.35 -4.44 3.36
N VAL A 60 2.00 -3.35 4.03
CA VAL A 60 1.95 -2.02 3.40
C VAL A 60 3.36 -1.61 2.97
N ALA A 61 3.47 -1.11 1.74
CA ALA A 61 4.70 -0.52 1.23
C ALA A 61 4.89 0.90 1.80
N GLY A 62 6.10 1.21 2.25
CA GLY A 62 6.46 2.53 2.73
C GLY A 62 7.23 2.51 4.05
N GLU A 63 7.75 3.67 4.39
CA GLU A 63 8.49 3.92 5.62
C GLU A 63 7.61 4.77 6.56
N MET A 64 7.75 4.52 7.85
CA MET A 64 7.21 5.30 8.96
C MET A 64 8.37 5.95 9.71
N ASP A 65 8.10 6.94 10.56
CA ASP A 65 9.14 7.73 11.23
C ASP A 65 10.20 6.89 11.99
N ASN A 66 9.87 5.64 12.35
CA ASN A 66 10.72 4.70 13.10
C ASN A 66 10.92 3.32 12.39
N GLY A 67 10.89 3.26 11.06
CA GLY A 67 11.20 2.02 10.31
C GLY A 67 10.14 1.65 9.26
N TYR A 68 9.97 0.36 8.98
CA TYR A 68 8.96 -0.11 8.01
C TYR A 68 7.71 -0.71 8.68
N PHE A 69 6.57 -0.70 7.99
CA PHE A 69 5.31 -1.27 8.50
C PHE A 69 5.41 -2.75 8.91
N TYR A 70 6.28 -3.53 8.26
CA TYR A 70 6.49 -4.92 8.63
C TYR A 70 7.29 -5.10 9.92
N GLN A 71 7.99 -4.07 10.39
CA GLN A 71 8.73 -4.10 11.66
C GLN A 71 7.89 -3.56 12.83
N ASP A 72 6.75 -2.94 12.53
CA ASP A 72 5.83 -2.40 13.52
C ASP A 72 4.98 -3.50 14.17
N CYS A 73 5.63 -4.33 14.99
CA CYS A 73 4.98 -5.46 15.64
C CYS A 73 3.85 -5.02 16.59
N GLU A 74 3.97 -3.84 17.21
CA GLU A 74 2.92 -3.28 18.06
C GLU A 74 1.73 -2.85 17.22
N GLY A 75 1.94 -2.09 16.14
CA GLY A 75 0.86 -1.68 15.24
C GLY A 75 0.15 -2.86 14.56
N ILE A 76 0.89 -3.91 14.17
CA ILE A 76 0.30 -5.15 13.63
C ILE A 76 -0.64 -5.80 14.67
N ARG A 77 -0.19 -5.89 15.94
CA ARG A 77 -1.01 -6.46 17.03
C ARG A 77 -2.20 -5.57 17.37
N ASP A 78 -2.03 -4.26 17.36
CA ASP A 78 -3.11 -3.30 17.59
C ASP A 78 -4.19 -3.39 16.52
N VAL A 79 -3.80 -3.54 15.25
CA VAL A 79 -4.75 -3.73 14.15
C VAL A 79 -5.52 -5.05 14.31
N ALA A 80 -4.85 -6.13 14.72
CA ALA A 80 -5.54 -7.37 15.07
C ALA A 80 -6.56 -7.13 16.21
N ASN A 81 -6.12 -6.52 17.32
CA ASN A 81 -6.93 -6.26 18.51
C ASN A 81 -8.13 -5.35 18.26
N ARG A 82 -8.11 -4.48 17.24
CA ARG A 82 -9.31 -3.69 16.87
C ARG A 82 -10.48 -4.56 16.40
N SER A 83 -10.21 -5.81 15.97
CA SER A 83 -11.25 -6.79 15.63
C SER A 83 -11.81 -7.53 16.86
N ALA A 84 -11.20 -7.39 18.04
CA ALA A 84 -11.54 -8.09 19.30
C ALA A 84 -12.73 -7.46 20.07
N ILE A 85 -13.89 -7.29 19.42
CA ILE A 85 -15.02 -6.54 20.04
C ILE A 85 -15.69 -7.30 21.21
N ILE A 86 -15.58 -8.65 21.27
CA ILE A 86 -16.21 -9.51 22.31
C ILE A 86 -15.30 -10.71 22.69
N VAL A 87 -14.09 -10.79 22.12
CA VAL A 87 -13.21 -11.96 22.21
C VAL A 87 -11.83 -11.46 22.55
N ASP A 88 -11.21 -11.99 23.58
CA ASP A 88 -9.80 -11.73 23.85
C ASP A 88 -8.95 -12.73 23.06
N PHE A 89 -7.93 -12.23 22.38
CA PHE A 89 -6.95 -13.07 21.70
C PHE A 89 -5.88 -13.50 22.68
N ASP A 90 -5.54 -14.79 22.68
CA ASP A 90 -4.53 -15.36 23.58
C ASP A 90 -3.13 -15.05 23.06
N GLU A 91 -2.95 -15.22 21.75
CA GLU A 91 -1.66 -15.09 21.09
C GLU A 91 -1.80 -14.52 19.67
N ILE A 92 -0.86 -13.65 19.31
CA ILE A 92 -0.74 -13.06 17.98
C ILE A 92 0.71 -13.21 17.53
N ASN A 93 0.94 -14.24 16.72
CA ASN A 93 2.25 -14.61 16.21
C ASN A 93 2.45 -14.03 14.82
N ILE A 94 3.62 -13.41 14.63
CA ILE A 94 4.00 -12.71 13.40
C ILE A 94 5.30 -13.35 12.90
N THR A 95 5.24 -13.97 11.73
CA THR A 95 6.40 -14.60 11.08
C THR A 95 6.46 -14.21 9.59
N TYR A 96 7.52 -14.64 8.91
CA TYR A 96 7.82 -14.28 7.53
C TYR A 96 8.34 -15.50 6.76
N ASP A 97 7.96 -15.60 5.49
CA ASP A 97 8.49 -16.65 4.60
C ASP A 97 8.73 -16.15 3.17
N ARG A 98 9.52 -16.89 2.40
CA ARG A 98 9.78 -16.67 0.96
C ARG A 98 8.75 -17.38 0.08
N GLY A 99 7.56 -17.65 0.61
CA GLY A 99 6.58 -18.49 -0.07
C GLY A 99 6.61 -19.96 0.36
N THR A 100 6.00 -20.79 -0.47
CA THR A 100 5.88 -22.23 -0.26
C THR A 100 6.38 -22.99 -1.48
N THR A 101 7.05 -24.11 -1.26
CA THR A 101 7.42 -25.08 -2.29
C THR A 101 6.16 -25.70 -2.92
N ALA A 102 6.30 -26.39 -4.06
CA ALA A 102 5.22 -27.14 -4.70
C ALA A 102 4.53 -28.15 -3.76
N ASP A 103 5.28 -28.67 -2.77
CA ASP A 103 4.79 -29.60 -1.74
C ASP A 103 4.12 -28.89 -0.55
N GLY A 104 4.00 -27.56 -0.57
CA GLY A 104 3.36 -26.75 0.48
C GLY A 104 4.26 -26.43 1.67
N THR A 105 5.53 -26.85 1.67
CA THR A 105 6.50 -26.51 2.72
C THR A 105 6.91 -25.04 2.61
N GLN A 106 6.92 -24.33 3.74
CA GLN A 106 7.32 -22.92 3.78
C GLN A 106 8.84 -22.79 3.64
N ILE A 107 9.28 -21.73 2.95
CA ILE A 107 10.70 -21.46 2.70
C ILE A 107 11.15 -20.34 3.66
N PRO A 108 12.08 -20.61 4.60
CA PRO A 108 12.57 -19.59 5.53
C PRO A 108 13.31 -18.47 4.79
N ILE A 109 13.26 -17.25 5.34
CA ILE A 109 13.93 -16.09 4.77
C ILE A 109 15.45 -16.11 5.04
N THR A 110 15.84 -16.57 6.23
CA THR A 110 17.24 -16.69 6.69
C THR A 110 17.34 -17.80 7.75
N ASP A 111 18.55 -18.31 7.99
CA ASP A 111 18.84 -19.32 9.00
C ASP A 111 18.54 -18.75 10.40
N GLY A 112 17.49 -19.26 11.05
CA GLY A 112 17.05 -18.85 12.40
C GLY A 112 15.66 -18.22 12.46
N ILE A 113 15.03 -17.94 11.31
CA ILE A 113 13.60 -17.59 11.25
C ILE A 113 12.81 -18.85 10.95
N ASP A 114 12.00 -19.29 11.91
CA ASP A 114 11.04 -20.36 11.68
C ASP A 114 9.81 -19.79 10.95
N PRO A 115 9.54 -20.21 9.70
CA PRO A 115 8.38 -19.72 8.95
C PRO A 115 7.05 -20.29 9.49
N SER A 116 7.09 -21.17 10.49
CA SER A 116 5.91 -21.70 11.17
C SER A 116 5.03 -20.57 11.70
N PRO A 117 3.70 -20.60 11.44
CA PRO A 117 2.78 -19.56 11.90
C PRO A 117 2.64 -19.52 13.43
N ASP A 118 3.05 -20.59 14.12
CA ASP A 118 3.00 -20.69 15.58
C ASP A 118 4.21 -20.00 16.25
N GLU A 119 5.19 -19.50 15.48
CA GLU A 119 6.37 -18.82 16.00
C GLU A 119 6.29 -17.31 15.76
N ASN A 120 6.91 -16.53 16.66
CA ASN A 120 6.92 -15.08 16.57
C ASN A 120 8.34 -14.57 16.32
N THR A 121 8.56 -14.00 15.14
CA THR A 121 9.87 -13.53 14.66
C THR A 121 9.89 -12.02 14.39
N CYS A 122 8.90 -11.28 14.90
CA CYS A 122 8.84 -9.83 14.76
C CYS A 122 9.50 -9.12 15.97
N PRO A 123 10.36 -8.09 15.76
CA PRO A 123 10.73 -7.47 14.48
C PRO A 123 11.84 -8.24 13.73
N ILE A 124 11.87 -8.08 12.42
CA ILE A 124 12.94 -8.60 11.54
C ILE A 124 13.89 -7.48 11.12
N ASP A 125 15.17 -7.82 10.93
CA ASP A 125 16.21 -6.87 10.51
C ASP A 125 15.91 -6.23 9.15
N GLU A 126 16.39 -4.99 8.99
CA GLU A 126 16.29 -4.23 7.75
C GLU A 126 17.08 -4.90 6.62
N ASN A 127 16.57 -4.84 5.38
CA ASN A 127 17.20 -5.33 4.14
C ASN A 127 17.19 -6.85 3.88
N ILE A 128 16.63 -7.67 4.78
CA ILE A 128 16.50 -9.12 4.51
C ILE A 128 15.26 -9.44 3.65
N ILE A 129 14.18 -8.64 3.83
CA ILE A 129 12.91 -8.80 3.12
C ILE A 129 13.04 -8.35 1.66
N ARG A 130 12.53 -9.17 0.73
CA ARG A 130 12.53 -8.92 -0.73
C ARG A 130 11.11 -8.80 -1.28
N ASN A 131 10.97 -8.19 -2.45
CA ASN A 131 9.70 -8.23 -3.20
C ASN A 131 9.29 -9.69 -3.44
N GLY A 132 8.05 -10.06 -3.09
CA GLY A 132 7.57 -11.43 -3.21
C GLY A 132 7.60 -12.23 -1.90
N ASP A 133 8.40 -11.84 -0.91
CA ASP A 133 8.34 -12.42 0.44
C ASP A 133 6.98 -12.11 1.09
N ARG A 134 6.60 -12.87 2.11
CA ARG A 134 5.28 -12.78 2.74
C ARG A 134 5.39 -12.58 4.25
N ILE A 135 4.53 -11.72 4.79
CA ILE A 135 4.20 -11.70 6.21
C ILE A 135 3.06 -12.67 6.48
N ILE A 136 3.17 -13.43 7.57
CA ILE A 136 2.15 -14.33 8.08
C ILE A 136 1.79 -13.86 9.48
N VAL A 137 0.51 -13.62 9.70
CA VAL A 137 -0.01 -13.32 11.04
C VAL A 137 -0.98 -14.41 11.43
N GLN A 138 -0.69 -15.06 12.55
CA GLN A 138 -1.55 -16.04 13.18
C GLN A 138 -2.17 -15.44 14.44
N VAL A 139 -3.48 -15.61 14.59
CA VAL A 139 -4.25 -15.18 15.76
C VAL A 139 -4.92 -16.40 16.35
N SER A 140 -4.83 -16.53 17.67
CA SER A 140 -5.51 -17.58 18.45
C SER A 140 -6.48 -16.99 19.47
N ALA A 141 -7.59 -17.69 19.70
CA ALA A 141 -8.56 -17.37 20.74
C ALA A 141 -9.14 -18.64 21.37
N SER A 142 -9.27 -18.64 22.68
CA SER A 142 -9.84 -19.76 23.43
C SER A 142 -11.36 -19.69 23.46
N TYR A 143 -11.98 -20.80 23.09
CA TYR A 143 -13.43 -20.98 23.19
C TYR A 143 -13.78 -21.84 24.40
N GLU A 144 -14.49 -21.24 25.35
CA GLU A 144 -15.05 -21.93 26.51
C GLU A 144 -16.58 -21.92 26.46
N PRO A 145 -17.25 -23.09 26.47
CA PRO A 145 -18.70 -23.15 26.46
C PRO A 145 -19.32 -22.54 27.71
N ILE A 146 -20.41 -21.79 27.56
CA ILE A 146 -21.13 -21.20 28.71
C ILE A 146 -21.87 -22.29 29.50
N LEU A 147 -22.38 -23.31 28.79
CA LEU A 147 -23.07 -24.45 29.38
C LEU A 147 -22.22 -25.72 29.28
N THR A 148 -21.92 -26.34 30.42
CA THR A 148 -21.27 -27.65 30.51
C THR A 148 -22.22 -28.83 30.21
N LEU A 149 -23.48 -28.53 29.86
CA LEU A 149 -24.51 -29.53 29.59
C LEU A 149 -24.30 -30.26 28.25
N LEU A 150 -23.56 -29.63 27.33
CA LEU A 150 -23.10 -30.21 26.08
C LEU A 150 -21.66 -30.73 26.28
N PRO A 151 -21.31 -31.90 25.73
CA PRO A 151 -19.96 -32.46 25.81
C PRO A 151 -19.01 -31.76 24.83
N LEU A 152 -18.85 -30.45 25.00
CA LEU A 152 -17.86 -29.66 24.27
C LEU A 152 -16.76 -29.31 25.25
N ASP A 153 -15.57 -29.84 25.04
CA ASP A 153 -14.39 -29.42 25.78
C ASP A 153 -13.91 -28.06 25.24
N PRO A 154 -13.34 -27.20 26.08
CA PRO A 154 -12.68 -25.98 25.62
C PRO A 154 -11.66 -26.27 24.52
N PHE A 155 -11.61 -25.43 23.49
CA PHE A 155 -10.67 -25.58 22.39
C PHE A 155 -10.21 -24.22 21.88
N THR A 156 -9.06 -24.19 21.22
CA THR A 156 -8.50 -22.98 20.63
C THR A 156 -8.92 -22.84 19.17
N ILE A 157 -9.33 -21.63 18.80
CA ILE A 157 -9.65 -21.24 17.44
C ILE A 157 -8.45 -20.47 16.90
N VAL A 158 -7.86 -20.97 15.83
CA VAL A 158 -6.65 -20.41 15.23
C VAL A 158 -6.93 -20.02 13.78
N SER A 159 -6.46 -18.85 13.36
CA SER A 159 -6.45 -18.44 11.95
C SER A 159 -5.15 -17.76 11.59
N ALA A 160 -4.52 -18.22 10.52
CA ALA A 160 -3.37 -17.57 9.91
C ALA A 160 -3.75 -16.92 8.58
N SER A 161 -3.18 -15.75 8.29
CA SER A 161 -3.30 -15.07 7.01
C SER A 161 -1.94 -14.60 6.54
N ALA A 162 -1.62 -14.87 5.27
CA ALA A 162 -0.39 -14.42 4.62
C ALA A 162 -0.65 -13.25 3.65
N ARG A 163 0.30 -12.33 3.54
CA ARG A 163 0.32 -11.25 2.53
C ARG A 163 1.72 -11.02 1.97
N THR A 164 1.81 -10.87 0.66
CA THR A 164 3.07 -10.61 -0.05
C THR A 164 3.47 -9.14 0.06
N PHE A 165 4.76 -8.88 0.26
CA PHE A 165 5.35 -7.56 0.26
C PHE A 165 5.57 -7.03 -1.16
N LEU A 166 5.35 -5.73 -1.31
CA LEU A 166 5.68 -4.94 -2.50
C LEU A 166 6.50 -3.73 -2.04
N ILE A 167 7.73 -3.98 -1.58
CA ILE A 167 8.64 -3.01 -0.96
C ILE A 167 8.90 -1.83 -1.89
N SER A 168 9.13 -2.13 -3.17
CA SER A 168 9.26 -1.11 -4.20
C SER A 168 8.53 -1.55 -5.46
N ILE A 169 7.47 -0.80 -5.77
CA ILE A 169 6.92 -0.74 -7.11
C ILE A 169 7.32 0.65 -7.61
N PRO A 170 8.04 0.76 -8.73
CA PRO A 170 8.36 2.06 -9.28
C PRO A 170 7.07 2.75 -9.72
N MET A 171 6.76 3.87 -9.07
CA MET A 171 5.66 4.75 -9.49
C MET A 171 6.14 5.54 -10.70
N ASP A 172 5.55 5.26 -11.86
CA ASP A 172 5.74 6.06 -13.07
C ASP A 172 5.08 7.43 -12.85
N GLY A 173 5.90 8.44 -12.57
CA GLY A 173 5.45 9.81 -12.30
C GLY A 173 6.35 10.81 -12.99
N SER A 174 6.14 11.02 -14.29
CA SER A 174 6.67 12.22 -14.96
C SER A 174 5.95 13.44 -14.37
N ALA A 175 6.63 14.10 -13.42
CA ALA A 175 6.13 15.17 -12.56
C ALA A 175 5.09 14.73 -11.52
N MET A 176 5.27 15.19 -10.28
CA MET A 176 4.11 15.40 -9.41
C MET A 176 3.15 16.29 -10.19
N PRO A 177 1.89 15.90 -10.45
CA PRO A 177 0.98 16.83 -11.07
C PRO A 177 0.89 18.02 -10.13
N LEU A 178 1.34 19.19 -10.59
CA LEU A 178 1.17 20.46 -9.91
C LEU A 178 -0.31 20.88 -9.79
N SER A 179 -1.23 19.94 -10.00
CA SER A 179 -2.66 20.06 -9.81
C SER A 179 -3.27 18.67 -9.64
N PHE A 180 -3.07 18.02 -8.50
CA PHE A 180 -4.20 17.28 -7.90
C PHE A 180 -5.16 18.31 -7.29
N ALA A 181 -5.69 19.21 -8.11
CA ALA A 181 -6.94 19.85 -7.75
C ALA A 181 -7.96 18.73 -7.88
N ALA A 182 -8.54 18.28 -6.78
CA ALA A 182 -9.72 17.44 -6.85
C ALA A 182 -10.70 18.11 -7.85
N GLU A 183 -11.27 17.36 -8.79
CA GLU A 183 -12.23 17.89 -9.78
C GLU A 183 -13.34 18.70 -9.10
N SER A 184 -13.58 18.43 -7.81
CA SER A 184 -14.24 19.35 -6.89
C SER A 184 -13.58 19.30 -5.51
N ALA A 185 -13.52 20.44 -4.81
CA ALA A 185 -13.22 20.47 -3.37
C ALA A 185 -14.33 19.84 -2.50
N THR A 186 -15.44 19.44 -3.13
CA THR A 186 -16.56 18.77 -2.46
C THR A 186 -16.35 17.26 -2.52
N PRO A 187 -16.26 16.54 -1.38
CA PRO A 187 -16.17 15.09 -1.38
C PRO A 187 -17.39 14.49 -2.08
N SER A 188 -17.17 13.50 -2.94
CA SER A 188 -18.26 12.76 -3.59
C SER A 188 -19.14 12.14 -2.50
N ARG A 189 -20.44 12.45 -2.52
CA ARG A 189 -21.40 11.80 -1.61
C ARG A 189 -21.55 10.37 -2.08
N VAL A 190 -20.84 9.44 -1.45
CA VAL A 190 -21.09 8.00 -1.59
C VAL A 190 -22.56 7.79 -1.21
N PRO A 191 -23.45 7.40 -2.13
CA PRO A 191 -24.85 7.21 -1.79
C PRO A 191 -24.94 5.98 -0.90
N THR A 192 -25.10 6.18 0.42
CA THR A 192 -25.58 5.11 1.29
C THR A 192 -27.02 4.84 0.87
N GLY A 193 -27.28 3.65 0.33
CA GLY A 193 -28.64 3.21 0.02
C GLY A 193 -29.45 3.08 1.30
N THR A 194 -30.04 4.17 1.79
CA THR A 194 -31.01 4.12 2.88
C THR A 194 -32.31 3.56 2.30
N GLN A 195 -32.74 2.39 2.76
CA GLN A 195 -34.11 1.93 2.51
C GLN A 195 -35.08 3.01 3.01
N PRO A 196 -36.07 3.45 2.22
CA PRO A 196 -37.06 4.42 2.68
C PRO A 196 -37.90 3.75 3.77
N GLY A 197 -37.82 4.23 5.02
CA GLY A 197 -38.70 3.69 6.06
C GLY A 197 -38.46 4.04 7.53
N PHE A 198 -37.41 4.76 7.92
CA PHE A 198 -37.26 5.20 9.32
C PHE A 198 -36.64 6.60 9.40
N GLU A 199 -37.50 7.62 9.28
CA GLU A 199 -37.13 9.00 9.62
C GLU A 199 -37.08 9.15 11.15
N THR A 200 -35.89 9.36 11.69
CA THR A 200 -35.70 10.00 13.00
C THR A 200 -35.21 11.41 12.74
N ALA A 201 -36.06 12.40 12.99
CA ALA A 201 -35.73 13.81 12.79
C ALA A 201 -34.82 14.32 13.91
N THR A 202 -33.66 14.87 13.54
CA THR A 202 -32.85 15.75 14.41
C THR A 202 -32.69 17.08 13.69
N SER A 203 -33.25 18.14 14.27
CA SER A 203 -33.11 19.52 13.79
C SER A 203 -31.80 20.13 14.29
N THR A 204 -31.08 20.85 13.44
CA THR A 204 -30.10 21.85 13.87
C THR A 204 -30.22 23.05 12.93
N GLU A 205 -30.50 24.20 13.53
CA GLU A 205 -30.81 25.48 12.91
C GLU A 205 -29.52 26.31 12.73
N GLU A 206 -29.33 26.93 11.56
CA GLU A 206 -28.20 27.82 11.23
C GLU A 206 -28.68 29.29 11.14
N PRO A 207 -27.96 30.29 11.70
CA PRO A 207 -28.36 31.70 11.61
C PRO A 207 -27.81 32.43 10.36
N PRO A 208 -28.47 33.51 9.86
CA PRO A 208 -28.20 34.10 8.55
C PRO A 208 -27.10 35.19 8.54
N ALA A 209 -26.48 35.34 7.37
CA ALA A 209 -25.43 36.33 7.06
C ALA A 209 -25.96 37.78 6.87
N PRO A 210 -25.15 38.83 7.16
CA PRO A 210 -25.49 40.21 6.83
C PRO A 210 -24.80 40.79 5.59
N THR A 211 -25.43 41.86 5.12
CA THR A 211 -25.48 42.51 3.80
C THR A 211 -24.30 43.46 3.47
N SER A 212 -24.11 43.70 2.17
CA SER A 212 -23.09 44.49 1.45
C SER A 212 -23.08 46.02 1.65
N ILE A 213 -21.91 46.65 1.42
CA ILE A 213 -21.73 48.10 1.11
C ILE A 213 -20.74 48.22 -0.08
N PRO A 214 -20.94 49.13 -1.08
CA PRO A 214 -20.10 49.20 -2.29
C PRO A 214 -18.88 50.14 -2.16
N PRO A 215 -17.82 49.98 -3.01
CA PRO A 215 -16.60 50.78 -2.93
C PRO A 215 -16.55 51.95 -3.95
N THR A 216 -15.79 52.97 -3.60
CA THR A 216 -15.42 54.12 -4.44
C THR A 216 -14.08 53.89 -5.15
N THR A 217 -14.05 54.21 -6.44
CA THR A 217 -12.92 54.15 -7.41
C THR A 217 -11.90 55.27 -7.27
N ILE A 218 -10.60 54.97 -7.46
CA ILE A 218 -9.60 55.90 -8.03
C ILE A 218 -8.62 55.14 -8.95
N ASN A 219 -8.40 55.68 -10.15
CA ASN A 219 -7.51 55.19 -11.23
C ASN A 219 -6.07 55.71 -11.10
N GLY A 220 -5.10 54.95 -11.62
CA GLY A 220 -3.93 55.54 -12.29
C GLY A 220 -2.61 54.74 -12.27
N GLY A 221 -2.05 54.47 -13.46
CA GLY A 221 -0.59 54.52 -13.68
C GLY A 221 0.13 53.22 -14.05
N VAL A 222 0.60 53.11 -15.29
CA VAL A 222 1.35 52.00 -15.90
C VAL A 222 2.85 52.35 -15.98
N THR A 223 3.77 51.40 -15.70
CA THR A 223 5.00 51.01 -16.46
C THR A 223 6.11 50.36 -15.60
N PRO A 224 7.04 49.56 -16.18
CA PRO A 224 7.69 48.40 -15.56
C PRO A 224 9.20 48.54 -15.30
N ALA A 225 9.78 47.76 -14.36
CA ALA A 225 11.19 47.32 -14.40
C ALA A 225 11.59 46.34 -13.25
N VAL A 226 12.16 45.20 -13.66
CA VAL A 226 13.45 44.58 -13.25
C VAL A 226 13.96 44.72 -11.79
N GLY A 227 14.28 43.58 -11.17
CA GLY A 227 15.16 43.44 -9.99
C GLY A 227 15.13 41.99 -9.46
N VAL A 228 16.07 41.12 -9.84
CA VAL A 228 17.33 40.78 -9.15
C VAL A 228 17.13 40.27 -7.72
N ALA A 229 17.52 39.00 -7.52
CA ALA A 229 17.52 38.30 -6.25
C ALA A 229 18.65 38.78 -5.33
N THR A 230 18.34 38.97 -4.05
CA THR A 230 19.37 39.04 -3.00
C THR A 230 18.86 38.35 -1.73
N ASN A 231 19.61 37.35 -1.28
CA ASN A 231 19.49 36.72 0.03
C ASN A 231 19.87 37.74 1.12
N THR A 232 19.17 37.75 2.24
CA THR A 232 19.75 38.23 3.50
C THR A 232 19.12 37.54 4.70
N GLN A 233 19.94 36.75 5.39
CA GLN A 233 19.70 36.32 6.76
C GLN A 233 19.72 37.53 7.69
N PHE A 234 18.86 37.57 8.70
CA PHE A 234 19.15 38.29 9.93
C PHE A 234 18.67 37.53 11.17
N VAL A 235 19.63 37.29 12.05
CA VAL A 235 19.51 36.81 13.42
C VAL A 235 19.22 38.00 14.35
N SER A 236 18.21 37.80 15.21
CA SER A 236 18.01 38.23 16.61
C SER A 236 18.40 39.64 17.10
N THR A 237 17.41 40.38 17.63
CA THR A 237 17.53 41.16 18.88
C THR A 237 16.24 41.09 19.71
N ASN A 238 16.39 41.33 21.02
CA ASN A 238 15.62 40.83 22.19
C ASN A 238 14.31 41.63 22.50
N PRO A 239 13.59 41.47 23.66
CA PRO A 239 12.15 41.24 23.69
C PRO A 239 11.34 42.40 24.30
N ALA A 240 10.11 42.60 23.85
CA ALA A 240 9.14 43.43 24.58
C ALA A 240 7.71 42.89 24.38
N ASN A 241 7.11 42.52 25.50
CA ASN A 241 5.68 42.30 25.79
C ASN A 241 4.70 42.39 24.62
N GLY A 242 4.07 41.27 24.30
CA GLY A 242 2.84 41.20 23.52
C GLY A 242 2.65 39.80 22.93
N SER A 243 1.64 39.07 23.41
CA SER A 243 1.22 37.77 22.86
C SER A 243 0.96 37.88 21.34
N PRO A 244 1.59 37.05 20.48
CA PRO A 244 1.33 37.10 19.04
C PRO A 244 0.10 36.25 18.71
N GLN A 245 -0.98 36.93 18.32
CA GLN A 245 -2.13 36.32 17.64
C GLN A 245 -1.70 35.95 16.20
N PRO A 246 -2.11 34.79 15.65
CA PRO A 246 -1.63 34.34 14.34
C PRO A 246 -2.05 35.30 13.21
N PRO A 247 -1.20 35.52 12.19
CA PRO A 247 -1.52 36.41 11.07
C PRO A 247 -2.67 35.85 10.23
N LYS A 248 -3.69 36.68 10.01
CA LYS A 248 -4.85 36.36 9.19
C LYS A 248 -4.50 36.60 7.72
N PHE A 249 -4.23 35.53 6.96
CA PHE A 249 -4.02 35.63 5.51
C PHE A 249 -5.34 35.99 4.82
N THR A 250 -5.34 37.12 4.11
CA THR A 250 -6.45 37.52 3.23
C THR A 250 -6.01 37.29 1.79
N LEU A 251 -6.59 36.29 1.13
CA LEU A 251 -6.34 35.99 -0.28
C LEU A 251 -7.20 36.90 -1.16
N THR A 252 -6.56 37.78 -1.92
CA THR A 252 -7.23 38.57 -2.96
C THR A 252 -7.35 37.73 -4.24
N PRO A 253 -8.54 37.54 -4.83
CA PRO A 253 -8.68 36.77 -6.06
C PRO A 253 -8.07 37.54 -7.24
N SER A 254 -7.07 36.92 -7.90
CA SER A 254 -6.53 37.38 -9.18
C SER A 254 -7.39 36.87 -10.33
N ARG A 255 -7.80 37.74 -11.25
CA ARG A 255 -8.52 37.34 -12.47
C ARG A 255 -7.52 36.75 -13.48
N THR A 256 -7.54 35.43 -13.62
CA THR A 256 -6.79 34.71 -14.65
C THR A 256 -7.39 34.97 -16.05
N PRO A 257 -6.60 35.34 -17.07
CA PRO A 257 -7.09 35.44 -18.43
C PRO A 257 -7.54 34.05 -18.94
N PRO A 258 -8.54 33.98 -19.84
CA PRO A 258 -9.05 32.71 -20.37
C PRO A 258 -7.96 31.97 -21.15
N PRO A 259 -7.93 30.63 -21.11
CA PRO A 259 -6.88 29.83 -21.73
C PRO A 259 -6.91 29.97 -23.25
N THR A 260 -5.77 30.30 -23.83
CA THR A 260 -5.53 30.21 -25.27
C THR A 260 -5.49 28.74 -25.67
N LEU A 261 -6.40 28.31 -26.55
CA LEU A 261 -6.41 26.95 -27.10
C LEU A 261 -5.23 26.80 -28.08
N THR A 262 -4.12 26.28 -27.59
CA THR A 262 -3.02 25.79 -28.44
C THR A 262 -3.41 24.39 -28.94
N PRO A 263 -3.38 24.11 -30.27
CA PRO A 263 -3.64 22.77 -30.77
C PRO A 263 -2.61 21.79 -30.19
N SER A 264 -3.09 20.76 -29.49
CA SER A 264 -2.25 19.67 -29.00
C SER A 264 -1.91 18.77 -30.18
N ILE A 265 -0.64 18.73 -30.57
CA ILE A 265 -0.13 17.77 -31.54
C ILE A 265 -0.21 16.37 -30.91
N THR A 266 -1.11 15.52 -31.41
CA THR A 266 -1.11 14.10 -31.04
C THR A 266 0.13 13.45 -31.66
N PRO A 267 1.06 12.87 -30.87
CA PRO A 267 2.25 12.23 -31.42
C PRO A 267 1.85 11.05 -32.31
N THR A 268 2.37 11.00 -33.53
CA THR A 268 2.21 9.87 -34.45
C THR A 268 2.84 8.63 -33.82
N ALA A 269 2.08 7.55 -33.69
CA ALA A 269 2.57 6.29 -33.12
C ALA A 269 3.71 5.72 -33.97
N ILE A 270 4.83 5.37 -33.33
CA ILE A 270 5.99 4.72 -33.96
C ILE A 270 5.81 3.20 -33.86
N SER A 271 6.10 2.47 -34.93
CA SER A 271 6.08 1.00 -34.91
C SER A 271 7.39 0.47 -34.36
N CYS A 272 7.34 -0.14 -33.17
CA CYS A 272 8.48 -0.79 -32.51
C CYS A 272 8.53 -2.31 -32.73
N THR A 273 7.86 -2.84 -33.76
CA THR A 273 7.78 -4.27 -34.05
C THR A 273 8.43 -4.64 -35.38
N GLY A 274 8.85 -5.90 -35.51
CA GLY A 274 9.42 -6.45 -36.74
C GLY A 274 10.87 -6.00 -37.01
N VAL A 275 11.27 -5.99 -38.28
CA VAL A 275 12.66 -5.71 -38.71
C VAL A 275 13.13 -4.28 -38.44
N THR A 276 12.22 -3.35 -38.18
CA THR A 276 12.48 -1.95 -37.82
C THR A 276 12.30 -1.69 -36.31
N GLY A 277 12.20 -2.74 -35.49
CA GLY A 277 12.03 -2.63 -34.04
C GLY A 277 13.32 -2.27 -33.31
N VAL A 278 13.26 -2.35 -31.98
CA VAL A 278 14.44 -2.23 -31.12
C VAL A 278 14.91 -3.62 -30.75
N THR A 279 16.20 -3.87 -30.87
CA THR A 279 16.84 -5.13 -30.46
C THR A 279 18.02 -4.83 -29.55
N HIS A 280 18.54 -5.82 -28.83
CA HIS A 280 19.72 -5.68 -27.99
C HIS A 280 20.78 -6.76 -28.31
N GLY A 281 22.00 -6.50 -27.85
CA GLY A 281 23.09 -7.47 -27.83
C GLY A 281 23.10 -8.28 -26.52
N PRO A 282 24.08 -9.19 -26.34
CA PRO A 282 24.28 -9.88 -25.08
C PRO A 282 24.73 -8.92 -23.97
N LEU A 283 24.57 -9.37 -22.73
CA LEU A 283 25.23 -8.74 -21.58
C LEU A 283 26.74 -8.99 -21.65
N GLU A 284 27.52 -7.93 -21.54
CA GLU A 284 28.98 -7.98 -21.48
C GLU A 284 29.46 -7.37 -20.15
N PHE A 285 30.51 -7.96 -19.57
CA PHE A 285 31.10 -7.51 -18.33
C PHE A 285 32.54 -7.08 -18.59
N ARG A 286 32.91 -5.87 -18.16
CA ARG A 286 34.26 -5.32 -18.28
C ARG A 286 34.63 -4.58 -16.99
N ASP A 287 35.64 -5.05 -16.29
CA ASP A 287 36.10 -4.46 -15.04
C ASP A 287 34.93 -4.28 -14.05
N ASN A 288 34.59 -3.06 -13.67
CA ASN A 288 33.45 -2.73 -12.80
C ASN A 288 32.17 -2.36 -13.57
N ILE A 289 32.06 -2.72 -14.85
CA ILE A 289 30.96 -2.32 -15.73
C ILE A 289 30.21 -3.55 -16.24
N MET A 290 28.88 -3.55 -16.08
CA MET A 290 27.96 -4.41 -16.84
C MET A 290 27.32 -3.58 -17.94
N GLU A 291 27.37 -4.04 -19.18
CA GLU A 291 26.84 -3.29 -20.31
C GLU A 291 26.03 -4.13 -21.30
N MET A 292 25.14 -3.45 -22.01
CA MET A 292 24.32 -4.04 -23.06
C MET A 292 24.23 -3.09 -24.25
N LYS A 293 24.44 -3.62 -25.44
CA LYS A 293 24.23 -2.88 -26.69
C LYS A 293 22.75 -2.84 -27.03
N ILE A 294 22.27 -1.70 -27.52
CA ILE A 294 20.89 -1.46 -27.95
C ILE A 294 20.93 -0.96 -29.39
N PHE A 295 20.18 -1.61 -30.27
CA PHE A 295 20.05 -1.28 -31.68
C PHE A 295 18.64 -0.75 -31.94
N ASN A 296 18.53 0.56 -32.14
CA ASN A 296 17.26 1.22 -32.45
C ASN A 296 17.13 1.45 -33.95
N ASN A 297 16.35 0.61 -34.62
CA ASN A 297 16.11 0.67 -36.06
C ASN A 297 14.79 1.37 -36.43
N THR A 298 14.14 2.05 -35.49
CA THR A 298 12.84 2.70 -35.71
C THR A 298 12.93 3.96 -36.56
N GLY A 299 14.13 4.50 -36.76
CA GLY A 299 14.38 5.77 -37.45
C GLY A 299 14.15 7.01 -36.59
N TYR A 300 13.74 6.86 -35.33
CA TYR A 300 13.44 7.95 -34.40
C TYR A 300 14.16 7.74 -33.07
N ALA A 301 14.38 8.83 -32.32
CA ALA A 301 14.83 8.72 -30.94
C ALA A 301 13.65 8.26 -30.06
N LEU A 302 13.90 7.25 -29.23
CA LEU A 302 12.92 6.68 -28.32
C LEU A 302 13.19 7.19 -26.91
N SER A 303 12.14 7.38 -26.12
CA SER A 303 12.23 7.77 -24.71
C SER A 303 11.99 6.54 -23.84
N ALA A 304 12.95 6.21 -22.98
CA ALA A 304 12.72 5.21 -21.92
C ALA A 304 11.82 5.81 -20.83
N SER A 305 10.77 5.08 -20.45
CA SER A 305 9.97 5.40 -19.26
C SER A 305 10.60 4.81 -18.00
N GLN A 306 11.36 3.72 -18.12
CA GLN A 306 11.93 3.06 -16.95
C GLN A 306 13.13 2.21 -17.32
N VAL A 307 14.11 2.17 -16.42
CA VAL A 307 15.25 1.26 -16.47
C VAL A 307 15.26 0.43 -15.20
N TYR A 308 15.26 -0.89 -15.36
CA TYR A 308 15.39 -1.88 -14.31
C TYR A 308 16.66 -2.68 -14.52
N VAL A 309 17.34 -3.02 -13.42
CA VAL A 309 18.55 -3.82 -13.43
C VAL A 309 18.56 -4.79 -12.26
N GLU A 310 18.99 -6.02 -12.52
CA GLU A 310 19.23 -7.08 -11.55
C GLU A 310 20.67 -7.56 -11.71
N TRP A 311 21.35 -7.81 -10.59
CA TRP A 311 22.75 -8.21 -10.56
C TRP A 311 23.11 -9.08 -9.36
N ASN A 312 24.23 -9.79 -9.47
CA ASN A 312 24.82 -10.58 -8.40
C ASN A 312 25.43 -9.67 -7.32
N HIS A 313 24.57 -9.14 -6.45
CA HIS A 313 24.93 -8.17 -5.44
C HIS A 313 25.82 -8.71 -4.32
N ASP A 314 25.70 -9.98 -3.95
CA ASP A 314 26.33 -10.55 -2.76
C ASP A 314 27.61 -11.34 -3.06
N THR A 315 27.75 -11.90 -4.27
CA THR A 315 28.91 -12.71 -4.65
C THR A 315 29.58 -12.28 -5.96
N GLY A 316 29.15 -11.16 -6.55
CA GLY A 316 29.62 -10.70 -7.86
C GLY A 316 31.09 -10.24 -7.87
N HIS A 317 31.68 -9.94 -6.72
CA HIS A 317 33.10 -9.62 -6.57
C HIS A 317 33.86 -10.76 -5.87
N ARG A 318 34.95 -11.24 -6.48
CA ARG A 318 35.82 -12.28 -5.90
C ARG A 318 37.28 -11.88 -5.63
N PRO A 319 37.91 -10.88 -6.26
CA PRO A 319 39.25 -10.46 -5.85
C PRO A 319 39.19 -9.46 -4.69
N GLY A 320 38.88 -9.92 -3.47
CA GLY A 320 38.83 -9.00 -2.32
C GLY A 320 38.28 -9.64 -1.05
N ASN A 321 38.24 -8.85 0.04
CA ASN A 321 37.61 -9.26 1.30
C ASN A 321 36.10 -8.97 1.31
N ASP A 322 35.60 -8.09 0.45
CA ASP A 322 34.19 -7.72 0.37
C ASP A 322 33.59 -8.22 -0.96
N PRO A 323 32.73 -9.25 -0.94
CA PRO A 323 32.13 -9.80 -2.15
C PRO A 323 30.95 -8.97 -2.68
N ASN A 324 30.49 -7.97 -1.92
CA ASN A 324 29.30 -7.21 -2.26
C ASN A 324 29.56 -6.17 -3.36
N LEU A 325 28.60 -6.04 -4.27
CA LEU A 325 28.59 -5.06 -5.36
C LEU A 325 27.40 -4.14 -5.26
N HIS A 326 27.64 -2.83 -5.14
CA HIS A 326 26.60 -1.81 -5.19
C HIS A 326 26.70 -0.99 -6.47
N LEU A 327 25.55 -0.54 -6.96
CA LEU A 327 25.46 0.22 -8.22
C LEU A 327 25.69 1.70 -7.95
N LEU A 328 26.66 2.30 -8.64
CA LEU A 328 27.02 3.71 -8.48
C LEU A 328 26.52 4.60 -9.61
N GLN A 329 26.61 4.11 -10.85
CA GLN A 329 26.27 4.94 -12.01
C GLN A 329 25.59 4.14 -13.11
N VAL A 330 24.76 4.83 -13.89
CA VAL A 330 24.17 4.30 -15.12
C VAL A 330 24.39 5.32 -16.24
N LEU A 331 24.84 4.85 -17.40
CA LEU A 331 25.12 5.67 -18.56
C LEU A 331 24.43 5.10 -19.79
N LEU A 332 23.62 5.92 -20.48
CA LEU A 332 23.06 5.58 -21.80
C LEU A 332 23.25 6.78 -22.72
N ALA A 333 23.93 6.60 -23.86
CA ALA A 333 24.08 7.63 -24.89
C ALA A 333 24.48 9.03 -24.34
N SER A 334 25.48 9.05 -23.45
CA SER A 334 25.98 10.25 -22.74
C SER A 334 25.04 10.86 -21.69
N GLN A 335 23.93 10.21 -21.37
CA GLN A 335 23.04 10.58 -20.28
C GLN A 335 23.42 9.79 -19.03
N LEU A 336 23.83 10.51 -17.99
CA LEU A 336 24.37 9.94 -16.76
C LEU A 336 23.34 9.99 -15.64
N TRP A 337 23.23 8.89 -14.92
CA TRP A 337 22.61 8.81 -13.60
C TRP A 337 23.66 8.40 -12.58
N ASN A 338 23.56 8.97 -11.37
CA ASN A 338 24.43 8.66 -10.25
C ASN A 338 23.55 8.27 -9.05
N GLY A 339 24.00 7.31 -8.26
CA GLY A 339 23.38 6.89 -7.02
C GLY A 339 24.31 5.97 -6.24
N ASP A 340 23.75 5.29 -5.25
CA ASP A 340 24.47 4.26 -4.47
C ASP A 340 23.44 3.24 -3.96
N ILE A 341 23.27 2.15 -4.71
CA ILE A 341 22.21 1.16 -4.46
C ILE A 341 22.79 -0.15 -3.97
N HIS A 342 22.34 -0.56 -2.77
CA HIS A 342 22.74 -1.76 -2.05
C HIS A 342 21.62 -2.82 -2.07
N SER A 343 21.22 -3.29 -3.25
CA SER A 343 20.11 -4.22 -3.43
C SER A 343 20.41 -5.18 -4.58
N PRO A 344 19.92 -6.44 -4.60
CA PRO A 344 20.09 -7.36 -5.73
C PRO A 344 19.43 -6.89 -7.03
N SER A 345 18.46 -5.99 -6.94
CA SER A 345 17.87 -5.35 -8.11
C SER A 345 17.36 -3.95 -7.79
N ALA A 346 17.20 -3.14 -8.83
CA ALA A 346 16.76 -1.76 -8.69
C ALA A 346 16.04 -1.24 -9.94
N TYR A 347 15.03 -0.40 -9.70
CA TYR A 347 14.53 0.53 -10.70
C TYR A 347 15.26 1.85 -10.56
N ILE A 348 15.84 2.34 -11.64
CA ILE A 348 16.60 3.58 -11.62
C ILE A 348 15.63 4.77 -11.59
N THR A 349 15.46 5.37 -10.41
CA THR A 349 14.52 6.47 -10.21
C THR A 349 15.02 7.76 -10.86
N ALA A 350 14.09 8.55 -11.38
CA ALA A 350 14.38 9.81 -12.06
C ALA A 350 15.36 9.69 -13.26
N TYR A 351 15.47 8.50 -13.87
CA TYR A 351 16.30 8.26 -15.04
C TYR A 351 15.46 7.82 -16.24
N TYR A 352 15.24 8.76 -17.15
CA TYR A 352 14.40 8.60 -18.34
C TYR A 352 15.21 8.90 -19.60
N PRO A 353 16.20 8.04 -19.93
CA PRO A 353 17.12 8.35 -21.01
C PRO A 353 16.45 8.26 -22.39
N SER A 354 16.96 9.04 -23.33
CA SER A 354 16.59 9.00 -24.74
C SER A 354 17.53 8.04 -25.47
N ILE A 355 16.99 7.01 -26.09
CA ILE A 355 17.70 6.07 -26.95
C ILE A 355 17.77 6.67 -28.36
N PRO A 356 18.94 7.11 -28.85
CA PRO A 356 19.07 7.64 -30.19
C PRO A 356 18.81 6.56 -31.26
N PHE A 357 18.57 6.98 -32.49
CA PHE A 357 18.55 6.06 -33.63
C PHE A 357 19.95 5.48 -33.86
N GLY A 358 20.03 4.19 -34.17
CA GLY A 358 21.28 3.46 -34.40
C GLY A 358 21.72 2.63 -33.19
N GLU A 359 23.04 2.41 -33.08
CA GLU A 359 23.64 1.68 -31.97
C GLU A 359 23.89 2.61 -30.77
N SER A 360 23.47 2.17 -29.60
CA SER A 360 23.76 2.80 -28.31
C SER A 360 24.15 1.73 -27.30
N VAL A 361 24.81 2.13 -26.22
CA VAL A 361 25.25 1.22 -25.15
C VAL A 361 24.73 1.74 -23.83
N ILE A 362 24.08 0.87 -23.06
CA ILE A 362 23.78 1.12 -21.66
C ILE A 362 24.86 0.48 -20.80
N GLN A 363 25.40 1.24 -19.85
CA GLN A 363 26.47 0.81 -18.96
C GLN A 363 26.02 1.04 -17.51
N PHE A 364 26.25 0.04 -16.67
CA PHE A 364 26.01 0.05 -15.23
C PHE A 364 27.37 -0.06 -14.55
N VAL A 365 27.76 0.96 -13.80
CA VAL A 365 29.06 1.05 -13.14
C VAL A 365 28.88 0.71 -11.67
N PHE A 366 29.61 -0.30 -11.22
CA PHE A 366 29.60 -0.79 -9.85
C PHE A 366 30.80 -0.25 -9.06
N SER A 367 30.70 -0.38 -7.75
CA SER A 367 31.74 0.05 -6.80
C SER A 367 33.05 -0.72 -6.88
N GLN A 368 32.99 -1.98 -7.34
CA GLN A 368 34.14 -2.86 -7.49
C GLN A 368 34.03 -3.65 -8.79
N ASP A 369 35.10 -4.36 -9.14
CA ASP A 369 35.16 -5.18 -10.36
C ASP A 369 34.11 -6.29 -10.32
N TYR A 370 33.31 -6.37 -11.38
CA TYR A 370 32.30 -7.40 -11.58
C TYR A 370 32.97 -8.63 -12.18
N THR A 371 33.25 -9.62 -11.34
CA THR A 371 34.09 -10.78 -11.72
C THR A 371 33.34 -12.10 -11.79
N LEU A 372 32.17 -12.19 -11.16
CA LEU A 372 31.39 -13.42 -11.11
C LEU A 372 29.92 -13.14 -11.47
N ALA A 373 29.53 -13.52 -12.68
CA ALA A 373 28.13 -13.59 -13.06
C ALA A 373 27.51 -14.95 -12.68
N ASP A 374 26.31 -14.95 -12.13
CA ASP A 374 25.59 -16.17 -11.71
C ASP A 374 24.36 -16.50 -12.57
N GLY A 375 24.06 -15.66 -13.57
CA GLY A 375 22.93 -15.81 -14.47
C GLY A 375 21.65 -15.14 -13.98
N THR A 376 21.69 -14.45 -12.84
CA THR A 376 20.58 -13.59 -12.37
C THR A 376 20.58 -12.23 -13.09
N GLU A 377 21.65 -11.89 -13.82
CA GLU A 377 21.79 -10.57 -14.42
C GLU A 377 20.75 -10.29 -15.49
N ARG A 378 20.03 -9.18 -15.31
CA ARG A 378 18.96 -8.78 -16.23
C ARG A 378 18.82 -7.28 -16.31
N ILE A 379 18.62 -6.78 -17.51
CA ILE A 379 18.32 -5.37 -17.79
C ILE A 379 16.99 -5.30 -18.52
N ILE A 380 16.07 -4.49 -18.01
CA ILE A 380 14.80 -4.20 -18.68
C ILE A 380 14.67 -2.70 -18.87
N ILE A 381 14.37 -2.27 -20.10
CA ILE A 381 14.11 -0.88 -20.44
C ILE A 381 12.70 -0.78 -21.02
N SER A 382 11.80 -0.18 -20.25
CA SER A 382 10.44 0.13 -20.70
C SER A 382 10.46 1.41 -21.52
N LEU A 383 9.77 1.40 -22.67
CA LEU A 383 9.73 2.53 -23.58
C LEU A 383 8.46 3.36 -23.33
N GLY A 384 8.60 4.66 -23.12
CA GLY A 384 7.48 5.61 -23.01
C GLY A 384 6.99 6.16 -24.36
N THR A 385 7.68 5.83 -25.45
CA THR A 385 7.32 6.33 -26.78
C THR A 385 6.00 5.70 -27.27
N PRO A 386 5.00 6.50 -27.70
CA PRO A 386 3.73 5.98 -28.21
C PRO A 386 3.92 4.97 -29.34
N GLY A 387 3.35 3.77 -29.18
CA GLY A 387 3.51 2.64 -30.09
C GLY A 387 4.62 1.64 -29.70
N CYS A 388 5.47 1.99 -28.73
CA CYS A 388 6.56 1.16 -28.22
C CYS A 388 6.36 0.69 -26.78
N VAL A 389 5.33 1.21 -26.09
CA VAL A 389 5.01 0.93 -24.67
C VAL A 389 4.80 -0.55 -24.34
N SER A 390 4.40 -1.37 -25.32
CA SER A 390 4.17 -2.81 -25.13
C SER A 390 5.38 -3.68 -25.50
N TYR A 391 6.50 -3.06 -25.87
CA TYR A 391 7.70 -3.74 -26.36
C TYR A 391 8.93 -3.27 -25.58
N PRO A 392 9.06 -3.68 -24.30
CA PRO A 392 10.25 -3.38 -23.52
C PRO A 392 11.47 -4.10 -24.11
N ILE A 393 12.64 -3.50 -23.92
CA ILE A 393 13.93 -4.13 -24.23
C ILE A 393 14.30 -4.96 -23.01
N ASP A 394 14.43 -6.27 -23.16
CA ASP A 394 14.66 -7.18 -22.03
C ASP A 394 15.79 -8.15 -22.37
N SER A 395 16.88 -8.07 -21.61
CA SER A 395 18.11 -8.83 -21.88
C SER A 395 17.95 -10.34 -21.80
N SER A 396 16.83 -10.86 -21.26
CA SER A 396 16.58 -12.30 -21.18
C SER A 396 16.06 -12.94 -22.47
N HIS A 397 15.69 -12.16 -23.49
CA HIS A 397 14.97 -12.63 -24.68
C HIS A 397 15.72 -12.51 -26.01
#